data_AF-A0A7C2BSN9-F1
#
_entry.id   AF-A0A7C2BSN9-F1
#
_cell.length_a   1.000
_cell.length_b   1.000
_cell.length_c   1.000
_cell.angle_alpha   90.00
_cell.angle_beta   90.00
_cell.angle_gamma   90.00
#
_symmetry.space_group_name_H-M   'P 1'
#
loop_
_entity.id
_entity.type
_entity.pdbx_description
1 polymer ?
#
loop_
_entity_poly.entity_id
_entity_poly.type
_entity_poly.pdbx_seq_one_letter_code
_entity_poly.pdbx_strand_id
1 'polypeptide(L)'
;MTDKKAKFKYSEIRDRLKTFDVLCCIPPGWFMGWIGHTAGVYVCHETGQVMVYQSSTQKYAGKSGVSLTPMAEFVDRYTRAGGKIRLRKCTIQGKGRRGRAQQEAAEHIKRHRGKPYPNLKTRTGRCT
;
A
#
# COMPACT_ATOMS: atom_id res chain seq x y z
N MET A 1 -12.19 -26.09 9.26
CA MET A 1 -12.05 -25.85 7.80
C MET A 1 -10.98 -24.80 7.61
N THR A 2 -9.79 -25.19 7.19
CA THR A 2 -8.69 -24.26 6.90
C THR A 2 -8.99 -23.56 5.59
N ASP A 3 -9.43 -22.31 5.66
CA ASP A 3 -9.51 -21.42 4.50
C ASP A 3 -8.14 -21.41 3.80
N LYS A 4 -8.04 -22.17 2.69
CA LYS A 4 -6.91 -22.07 1.77
C LYS A 4 -6.94 -20.63 1.24
N LYS A 5 -6.12 -19.76 1.83
CA LYS A 5 -5.96 -18.36 1.40
C LYS A 5 -5.72 -18.36 -0.11
N ALA A 6 -6.72 -17.93 -0.87
CA ALA A 6 -6.65 -17.91 -2.32
C ALA A 6 -5.49 -17.03 -2.77
N LYS A 7 -4.61 -17.61 -3.59
CA LYS A 7 -3.51 -16.90 -4.23
C LYS A 7 -4.02 -16.41 -5.58
N PHE A 8 -3.88 -15.12 -5.85
CA PHE A 8 -4.31 -14.51 -7.09
C PHE A 8 -3.12 -13.85 -7.77
N LYS A 9 -3.06 -13.91 -9.11
CA LYS A 9 -2.07 -13.15 -9.89
C LYS A 9 -2.50 -11.69 -9.94
N TYR A 10 -1.54 -10.76 -9.99
CA TYR A 10 -1.84 -9.33 -10.07
C TYR A 10 -2.75 -9.00 -11.28
N SER A 11 -2.49 -9.62 -12.42
CA SER A 11 -3.30 -9.49 -13.64
C SER A 11 -4.79 -9.79 -13.45
N GLU A 12 -5.13 -10.70 -12.53
CA GLU A 12 -6.52 -11.13 -12.27
C GLU A 12 -7.28 -10.18 -11.35
N ILE A 13 -6.56 -9.38 -10.55
CA ILE A 13 -7.16 -8.51 -9.55
C ILE A 13 -6.99 -7.02 -9.86
N ARG A 14 -6.17 -6.66 -10.85
CA ARG A 14 -5.83 -5.27 -11.21
C ARG A 14 -7.06 -4.39 -11.31
N ASP A 15 -8.04 -4.80 -12.12
CA ASP A 15 -9.23 -3.98 -12.41
C ASP A 15 -10.22 -3.95 -11.23
N ARG A 16 -10.00 -4.81 -10.23
CA ARG A 16 -10.79 -4.87 -9.00
C ARG A 16 -10.17 -4.05 -7.87
N LEU A 17 -8.97 -3.53 -8.05
CA LEU A 17 -8.28 -2.69 -7.06
C LEU A 17 -8.92 -1.30 -7.00
N LYS A 18 -9.01 -0.76 -5.80
CA LYS A 18 -9.60 0.56 -5.55
C LYS A 18 -8.65 1.39 -4.70
N THR A 19 -8.68 2.71 -4.90
CA THR A 19 -8.06 3.65 -3.96
C THR A 19 -8.55 3.33 -2.54
N PHE A 20 -7.63 3.36 -1.57
CA PHE A 20 -7.81 2.96 -0.16
C PHE A 20 -7.74 1.46 0.15
N ASP A 21 -7.67 0.58 -0.85
CA ASP A 21 -7.26 -0.80 -0.56
C ASP A 21 -5.87 -0.79 0.09
N VAL A 22 -5.62 -1.71 1.02
CA VAL A 22 -4.39 -1.76 1.81
C VAL A 22 -3.62 -3.05 1.47
N LEU A 23 -2.33 -2.89 1.20
CA LEU A 23 -1.38 -3.99 1.06
C LEU A 23 -0.69 -4.22 2.40
N CYS A 24 -0.93 -5.39 2.99
CA CYS A 24 -0.23 -5.87 4.16
C CYS A 24 0.92 -6.79 3.71
N CYS A 25 2.14 -6.30 3.85
CA CYS A 25 3.34 -6.91 3.29
C CYS A 25 4.10 -7.68 4.39
N ILE A 26 4.32 -8.96 4.14
CA ILE A 26 5.00 -9.91 5.03
C ILE A 26 6.39 -10.16 4.46
N PRO A 27 7.47 -9.76 5.17
CA PRO A 27 8.84 -9.89 4.68
C PRO A 27 9.28 -11.37 4.59
N PRO A 28 10.30 -11.67 3.76
CA PRO A 28 10.89 -13.00 3.70
C PRO A 28 11.45 -13.44 5.06
N GLY A 29 11.41 -14.75 5.34
CA GLY A 29 12.02 -15.34 6.54
C GLY A 29 11.25 -15.15 7.85
N TRP A 30 10.15 -14.40 7.87
CA TRP A 30 9.34 -14.24 9.09
C TRP A 30 8.35 -15.39 9.28
N PHE A 31 8.71 -16.32 10.18
CA PHE A 31 8.01 -17.59 10.42
C PHE A 31 6.54 -17.42 10.88
N MET A 32 6.21 -16.33 11.59
CA MET A 32 4.84 -16.09 12.08
C MET A 32 3.95 -15.23 11.16
N GLY A 33 4.43 -14.82 9.97
CA GLY A 33 3.60 -14.10 9.01
C GLY A 33 3.12 -12.72 9.47
N TRP A 34 3.91 -12.03 10.30
CA TRP A 34 3.60 -10.68 10.76
C TRP A 34 3.74 -9.69 9.61
N ILE A 35 2.95 -8.62 9.70
CA ILE A 35 2.98 -7.54 8.73
C ILE A 35 4.17 -6.64 9.07
N GLY A 36 5.19 -6.67 8.23
CA GLY A 36 6.39 -5.84 8.39
C GLY A 36 6.32 -4.49 7.67
N HIS A 37 5.36 -4.35 6.74
CA HIS A 37 5.14 -3.11 5.99
C HIS A 37 3.68 -3.00 5.54
N THR A 38 3.16 -1.78 5.49
CA THR A 38 1.83 -1.49 4.96
C THR A 38 1.93 -0.43 3.87
N ALA A 39 1.14 -0.61 2.82
CA ALA A 39 1.07 0.35 1.72
C ALA A 39 -0.38 0.55 1.29
N GLY A 40 -0.70 1.75 0.82
CA GLY A 40 -2.01 2.07 0.27
C GLY A 40 -2.04 1.87 -1.24
N VAL A 41 -3.16 1.43 -1.77
CA VAL A 41 -3.45 1.44 -3.20
C VAL A 41 -4.01 2.81 -3.56
N TYR A 42 -3.48 3.38 -4.64
CA TYR A 42 -3.99 4.58 -5.29
C TYR A 42 -4.26 4.27 -6.76
N VAL A 43 -5.50 4.44 -7.20
CA VAL A 43 -5.87 4.36 -8.61
C VAL A 43 -5.99 5.79 -9.14
N CYS A 44 -5.12 6.16 -10.07
CA CYS A 44 -5.17 7.46 -10.71
C CYS A 44 -6.43 7.55 -11.58
N HIS A 45 -7.29 8.53 -11.30
CA HIS A 45 -8.56 8.68 -12.01
C HIS A 45 -8.38 9.02 -13.50
N GLU A 46 -7.36 9.82 -13.83
CA GLU A 46 -7.11 10.30 -15.19
C GLU A 46 -6.51 9.21 -16.09
N THR A 47 -5.57 8.41 -15.57
CA THR A 47 -4.81 7.45 -16.38
C THR A 47 -5.21 6.00 -16.16
N GLY A 48 -6.05 5.72 -15.14
CA GLY A 48 -6.35 4.35 -14.71
C GLY A 48 -5.14 3.59 -14.14
N GLN A 49 -4.00 4.26 -13.94
CA GLN A 49 -2.80 3.61 -13.41
C GLN A 49 -3.00 3.24 -11.94
N VAL A 50 -2.64 2.00 -11.61
CA VAL A 50 -2.67 1.49 -10.24
C VAL A 50 -1.28 1.65 -9.62
N MET A 51 -1.22 2.45 -8.56
CA MET A 51 0.00 2.82 -7.87
C MET A 51 -0.07 2.35 -6.41
N VAL A 52 1.10 2.09 -5.85
CA VAL A 52 1.31 1.83 -4.44
C VAL A 52 1.86 3.11 -3.81
N TYR A 53 1.07 3.68 -2.92
CA TYR A 53 1.45 4.79 -2.06
C TYR A 53 2.00 4.25 -0.75
N GLN A 54 3.24 4.58 -0.43
CA GLN A 54 3.91 4.04 0.75
C GLN A 54 4.87 5.04 1.38
N SER A 55 5.12 4.85 2.68
CA SER A 55 6.28 5.40 3.36
C SER A 55 7.17 4.23 3.75
N SER A 56 8.41 4.19 3.29
CA SER A 56 9.31 3.05 3.52
C SER A 56 10.72 3.50 3.85
N THR A 57 11.43 2.70 4.64
CA THR A 57 12.89 2.77 4.67
C THR A 57 13.45 2.10 3.41
N GLN A 58 14.66 2.49 2.98
CA GLN A 58 15.29 2.10 1.69
C GLN A 58 15.29 0.58 1.40
N LYS A 59 15.17 -0.27 2.44
CA LYS A 59 15.35 -1.73 2.38
C LYS A 59 14.46 -2.45 1.36
N TYR A 60 13.28 -1.92 1.01
CA TYR A 60 12.32 -2.60 0.11
C TYR A 60 11.82 -1.76 -1.08
N ALA A 61 12.15 -0.47 -1.14
CA ALA A 61 11.51 0.47 -2.06
C ALA A 61 12.49 1.22 -2.98
N GLY A 62 13.80 1.05 -2.81
CA GLY A 62 14.82 1.80 -3.54
C GLY A 62 14.90 3.30 -3.19
N LYS A 63 13.84 3.89 -2.61
CA LYS A 63 13.78 5.25 -2.09
C LYS A 63 13.26 5.25 -0.65
N SER A 64 13.93 5.99 0.22
CA SER A 64 13.49 6.22 1.60
C SER A 64 12.43 7.33 1.63
N GLY A 65 11.39 7.17 2.44
CA GLY A 65 10.31 8.13 2.60
C GLY A 65 9.06 7.83 1.78
N VAL A 66 8.26 8.86 1.57
CA VAL A 66 6.94 8.78 0.96
C VAL A 66 7.06 8.74 -0.56
N SER A 67 6.56 7.67 -1.17
CA SER A 67 6.69 7.41 -2.61
C SER A 67 5.41 6.85 -3.23
N LEU A 68 5.34 7.01 -4.55
CA LEU A 68 4.40 6.30 -5.42
C LEU A 68 5.19 5.38 -6.34
N THR A 69 4.84 4.10 -6.34
CA THR A 69 5.46 3.07 -7.20
C THR A 69 4.36 2.40 -8.03
N PRO A 70 4.55 2.13 -9.33
CA PRO A 70 3.62 1.31 -10.10
C PRO A 70 3.35 -0.04 -9.39
N MET A 71 2.09 -0.44 -9.28
CA MET A 71 1.71 -1.65 -8.54
C MET A 71 2.38 -2.92 -9.08
N ALA A 72 2.50 -3.03 -10.40
CA ALA A 72 3.18 -4.17 -11.03
C ALA A 72 4.65 -4.27 -10.58
N GLU A 73 5.38 -3.14 -10.61
CA GLU A 73 6.77 -3.05 -10.17
C GLU A 73 6.91 -3.37 -8.68
N PHE A 74 6.00 -2.87 -7.85
CA PHE A 74 5.99 -3.15 -6.41
C PHE A 74 5.80 -4.65 -6.12
N VAL A 75 4.80 -5.28 -6.74
CA VAL A 75 4.50 -6.71 -6.55
C VAL A 75 5.66 -7.57 -7.03
N ASP A 76 6.22 -7.29 -8.20
CA ASP A 76 7.36 -8.03 -8.74
C ASP A 76 8.57 -7.97 -7.79
N ARG A 77 8.96 -6.76 -7.35
CA ARG A 77 10.07 -6.59 -6.41
C ARG A 77 9.85 -7.33 -5.09
N TYR A 78 8.66 -7.22 -4.51
CA TYR A 78 8.37 -7.81 -3.21
C TYR A 78 8.33 -9.34 -3.26
N THR A 79 7.78 -9.90 -4.33
CA THR A 79 7.70 -11.35 -4.54
C THR A 79 9.05 -11.96 -4.88
N ARG A 80 9.89 -11.29 -5.69
CA ARG A 80 11.28 -11.71 -5.95
C ARG A 80 12.14 -11.74 -4.70
N ALA A 81 11.91 -10.80 -3.77
CA ALA A 81 12.56 -10.81 -2.47
C ALA A 81 12.07 -11.93 -1.54
N GLY A 82 11.14 -12.81 -1.98
CA GLY A 82 10.56 -13.87 -1.16
C GLY A 82 9.47 -13.41 -0.19
N GLY A 83 9.01 -12.17 -0.32
CA GLY A 83 7.93 -11.61 0.50
C GLY A 83 6.54 -12.06 0.04
N LYS A 84 5.54 -11.87 0.90
CA LYS A 84 4.13 -12.15 0.61
C LYS A 84 3.28 -10.91 0.81
N ILE A 85 2.33 -10.65 -0.08
CA ILE A 85 1.40 -9.52 0.04
C ILE A 85 0.01 -10.06 0.33
N ARG A 86 -0.65 -9.49 1.34
CA ARG A 86 -2.08 -9.71 1.62
C ARG A 86 -2.85 -8.43 1.30
N LEU A 87 -3.87 -8.55 0.48
CA LEU A 87 -4.76 -7.42 0.15
C LEU A 87 -5.89 -7.33 1.17
N ARG A 88 -6.13 -6.13 1.70
CA ARG A 88 -7.30 -5.79 2.51
C ARG A 88 -8.13 -4.77 1.75
N LYS A 89 -9.39 -5.11 1.47
CA LYS A 89 -10.33 -4.21 0.80
C LYS A 89 -10.86 -3.18 1.78
N CYS A 90 -10.88 -1.92 1.37
CA CYS A 90 -11.51 -0.85 2.13
C CYS A 90 -12.87 -0.52 1.51
N THR A 91 -13.91 -0.48 2.35
CA THR A 91 -15.26 -0.06 1.95
C THR A 91 -15.58 1.27 2.60
N ILE A 92 -15.67 2.33 1.80
CA ILE A 92 -16.14 3.64 2.25
C ILE A 92 -17.67 3.64 2.16
N GLN A 93 -18.33 3.70 3.31
CA GLN A 93 -19.79 3.79 3.40
C GLN A 93 -20.28 5.23 3.21
N GLY A 94 -21.39 5.40 2.49
CA GLY A 94 -22.08 6.68 2.28
C GLY A 94 -22.01 7.22 0.84
N LYS A 95 -23.15 7.71 0.35
CA LYS A 95 -23.31 8.29 -1.00
C LYS A 95 -22.47 9.57 -1.12
N GLY A 96 -21.71 9.74 -2.22
CA GLY A 96 -20.87 10.92 -2.47
C GLY A 96 -19.53 10.99 -1.70
N ARG A 97 -19.40 10.31 -0.55
CA ARG A 97 -18.16 10.32 0.27
C ARG A 97 -16.96 9.73 -0.46
N ARG A 98 -17.18 8.73 -1.32
CA ARG A 98 -16.11 8.05 -2.07
C ARG A 98 -15.40 8.97 -3.05
N GLY A 99 -16.15 9.76 -3.83
CA GLY A 99 -15.56 10.67 -4.82
C GLY A 99 -14.71 11.76 -4.15
N ARG A 100 -15.25 12.35 -3.08
CA ARG A 100 -14.53 13.33 -2.25
C ARG A 100 -13.26 12.73 -1.64
N ALA A 101 -13.36 11.53 -1.05
CA ALA A 101 -12.20 10.86 -0.46
C ALA A 101 -11.11 10.60 -1.53
N GLN A 102 -11.48 10.18 -2.75
CA GLN A 102 -10.50 9.98 -3.83
C GLN A 102 -9.77 11.26 -4.23
N GLN A 103 -10.47 12.40 -4.29
CA GLN A 103 -9.86 13.72 -4.53
C GLN A 103 -8.92 14.11 -3.37
N GLU A 104 -9.37 13.94 -2.13
CA GLU A 104 -8.57 14.20 -0.93
C GLU A 104 -7.31 13.32 -0.89
N ALA A 105 -7.38 12.07 -1.36
CA ALA A 105 -6.22 11.19 -1.46
C ALA A 105 -5.20 11.69 -2.49
N ALA A 106 -5.65 12.14 -3.67
CA ALA A 106 -4.75 12.71 -4.69
C ALA A 106 -4.02 13.95 -4.16
N GLU A 107 -4.77 14.86 -3.52
CA GLU A 107 -4.23 16.05 -2.85
C GLU A 107 -3.23 15.68 -1.74
N HIS A 108 -3.58 14.72 -0.90
CA HIS A 108 -2.70 14.23 0.15
C HIS A 108 -1.38 13.71 -0.42
N ILE A 109 -1.45 12.87 -1.45
CA ILE A 109 -0.27 12.30 -2.12
C ILE A 109 0.60 13.42 -2.72
N LYS A 110 0.00 14.39 -3.41
CA LYS A 110 0.72 15.54 -3.99
C LYS A 110 1.50 16.31 -2.92
N ARG A 111 0.91 16.50 -1.73
CA ARG A 111 1.53 17.22 -0.61
C ARG A 111 2.60 16.43 0.14
N HIS A 112 2.53 15.10 0.16
CA HIS A 112 3.37 14.26 1.02
C HIS A 112 4.43 13.47 0.27
N ARG A 113 4.28 13.22 -1.03
CA ARG A 113 5.29 12.53 -1.83
C ARG A 113 6.64 13.25 -1.74
N GLY A 114 7.71 12.48 -1.56
CA GLY A 114 9.08 12.99 -1.39
C GLY A 114 9.44 13.33 0.05
N LYS A 115 8.49 13.36 1.00
CA LYS A 115 8.83 13.55 2.42
C LYS A 115 9.69 12.38 2.92
N PRO A 116 10.72 12.64 3.74
CA PRO A 116 11.58 11.59 4.27
C PRO A 116 10.81 10.66 5.22
N TYR A 117 11.31 9.45 5.40
CA TYR A 117 10.74 8.53 6.38
C TYR A 117 10.88 9.14 7.78
N PRO A 118 9.83 9.15 8.61
CA PRO A 118 9.89 9.81 9.90
C PRO A 118 10.95 9.18 10.80
N ASN A 119 11.77 10.02 11.44
CA ASN A 119 12.63 9.55 12.51
C ASN A 119 11.77 9.28 13.75
N LEU A 120 11.50 8.00 14.03
CA LEU A 120 10.67 7.60 15.16
C LEU A 120 11.36 7.80 16.51
N LYS A 121 12.69 7.98 16.55
CA LYS A 121 13.43 8.22 17.80
C LYS A 121 13.10 9.57 18.45
N THR A 122 12.58 10.52 17.67
CA THR A 122 12.28 11.88 18.13
C THR A 122 10.77 12.15 18.24
N ARG A 123 9.92 11.16 17.95
CA ARG A 123 8.46 11.31 18.01
C ARG A 123 7.91 10.66 19.27
N THR A 124 7.59 11.48 20.27
CA THR A 124 6.71 11.10 21.39
C THR A 124 5.27 11.05 20.89
N GLY A 125 4.61 9.90 21.01
CA GLY A 125 3.17 9.78 20.84
C GLY A 125 2.52 9.71 22.21
N ARG A 126 1.50 10.54 22.48
CA ARG A 126 0.51 10.24 23.52
C ARG A 126 -0.52 9.31 22.89
N CYS A 127 -0.72 8.14 23.48
CA CYS A 127 -1.98 7.42 23.30
C CYS A 127 -3.06 8.28 23.97
N THR A 128 -3.90 8.93 23.17
CA THR A 128 -5.19 9.48 23.63
C THR A 128 -6.27 8.48 23.28
#